data_AF-A0A543HH62-F1
#
_entry.id   AF-A0A543HH62-F1
#
_cell.length_a   1.000
_cell.length_b   1.000
_cell.length_c   1.000
_cell.angle_alpha   90.00
_cell.angle_beta   90.00
_cell.angle_gamma   90.00
#
_symmetry.space_group_name_H-M   'P 1'
#
loop_
_entity.id
_entity.type
_entity.pdbx_description
1 polymer ?
#
loop_
_entity_poly.entity_id
_entity_poly.type
_entity_poly.pdbx_seq_one_letter_code
_entity_poly.pdbx_strand_id
1 'polypeptide(L)'
;MTIDLNSDLGEGFGRWSLGDDDTMLGLVTSANIACGFHAGDPAGILRTVRGARDRGVAIGAHVSYRDLAGFGRRAMDVDSADLVAEVIYQIGALQGLARAAGSAVTYVKPHGALYNTIAHDERQARDVIRAIRESDPSLVLMGLAGSTVLRLADEAGLRTVAEAFADRAYTPAGALVSRREPGSVLHDAEEVARRMVRLVTEGTVTAIDGSVVPMSAESICVHGDSPGAVEMATRVRAALAGAGVGLRPCAPPPDSARAGG
;
A
#
# COMPACT_ATOMS: atom_id res chain seq x y z
N MET A 1 18.91 -9.81 -4.40
CA MET A 1 18.05 -8.60 -4.38
C MET A 1 16.69 -9.00 -3.85
N THR A 2 16.01 -8.15 -3.07
CA THR A 2 14.66 -8.45 -2.57
C THR A 2 13.74 -7.26 -2.70
N ILE A 3 12.44 -7.51 -2.87
CA ILE A 3 11.39 -6.50 -2.97
C ILE A 3 10.16 -6.98 -2.19
N ASP A 4 9.38 -6.06 -1.64
CA ASP A 4 8.05 -6.35 -1.13
C ASP A 4 7.00 -6.31 -2.26
N LEU A 5 6.01 -7.18 -2.18
CA LEU A 5 4.81 -7.13 -3.01
C LEU A 5 3.63 -6.88 -2.09
N ASN A 6 2.94 -5.76 -2.26
CA ASN A 6 1.81 -5.36 -1.42
C ASN A 6 0.50 -5.29 -2.21
N SER A 7 -0.63 -5.47 -1.52
CA SER A 7 -1.97 -5.25 -2.10
C SER A 7 -2.93 -4.67 -1.08
N ASP A 8 -3.89 -3.88 -1.57
CA ASP A 8 -4.98 -3.29 -0.80
C ASP A 8 -6.10 -4.34 -0.66
N LEU A 9 -6.43 -4.71 0.58
CA LEU A 9 -7.33 -5.83 0.91
C LEU A 9 -8.33 -5.45 2.00
N GLY A 10 -9.33 -6.32 2.21
CA GLY A 10 -10.39 -6.08 3.20
C GLY A 10 -11.32 -4.95 2.80
N GLU A 11 -11.42 -4.65 1.51
CA GLU A 11 -12.18 -3.51 0.97
C GLU A 11 -13.65 -3.83 0.66
N GLY A 12 -14.12 -5.03 1.00
CA GLY A 12 -15.56 -5.31 1.06
C GLY A 12 -16.27 -4.48 2.14
N PHE A 13 -17.59 -4.29 2.02
CA PHE A 13 -18.37 -3.58 3.02
C PHE A 13 -19.80 -4.13 3.12
N GLY A 14 -20.16 -4.68 4.28
CA GLY A 14 -21.50 -5.22 4.50
C GLY A 14 -21.80 -6.37 3.53
N ARG A 15 -22.74 -6.16 2.59
CA ARG A 15 -23.09 -7.17 1.57
C ARG A 15 -22.24 -7.09 0.31
N TRP A 16 -21.44 -6.04 0.13
CA TRP A 16 -20.63 -5.84 -1.06
C TRP A 16 -19.27 -6.50 -0.86
N SER A 17 -18.95 -7.48 -1.71
CA SER A 17 -17.62 -8.06 -1.82
C SER A 17 -16.83 -7.36 -2.92
N LEU A 18 -15.54 -7.15 -2.70
CA LEU A 18 -14.61 -6.59 -3.67
C LEU A 18 -13.32 -7.42 -3.65
N GLY A 19 -12.83 -7.79 -4.84
CA GLY A 19 -11.61 -8.57 -4.99
C GLY A 19 -11.70 -10.03 -4.54
N ASP A 20 -10.56 -10.71 -4.65
CA ASP A 20 -10.33 -12.07 -4.13
C ASP A 20 -9.17 -12.02 -3.13
N ASP A 21 -9.49 -11.53 -1.92
CA ASP A 21 -8.51 -11.34 -0.83
C ASP A 21 -7.74 -12.62 -0.52
N ASP A 22 -8.41 -13.78 -0.50
CA ASP A 22 -7.80 -15.04 -0.06
C ASP A 22 -6.73 -15.51 -1.05
N THR A 23 -7.01 -15.43 -2.35
CA THR A 23 -6.03 -15.72 -3.38
C THR A 23 -4.91 -14.68 -3.37
N MET A 24 -5.23 -13.39 -3.23
CA MET A 24 -4.22 -12.33 -3.23
C MET A 24 -3.25 -12.44 -2.05
N LEU A 25 -3.74 -12.82 -0.87
CA LEU A 25 -2.90 -13.10 0.30
C LEU A 25 -1.91 -14.25 0.06
N GLY A 26 -2.22 -15.19 -0.85
CA GLY A 26 -1.27 -16.23 -1.28
C GLY A 26 -0.15 -15.70 -2.18
N LEU A 27 -0.33 -14.52 -2.78
CA LEU A 27 0.57 -13.94 -3.77
C LEU A 27 1.50 -12.87 -3.18
N VAL A 28 1.02 -12.07 -2.24
CA VAL A 28 1.71 -10.90 -1.68
C VAL A 28 2.48 -11.18 -0.40
N THR A 29 3.39 -10.28 -0.03
CA THR A 29 4.15 -10.33 1.22
C THR A 29 3.64 -9.35 2.27
N SER A 30 2.93 -8.30 1.85
CA SER A 30 2.30 -7.31 2.73
C SER A 30 0.86 -7.01 2.30
N ALA A 31 -0.04 -6.80 3.25
CA ALA A 31 -1.45 -6.52 3.03
C ALA A 31 -1.85 -5.19 3.67
N ASN A 32 -2.30 -4.24 2.85
CA ASN A 32 -2.84 -2.95 3.30
C ASN A 32 -4.33 -3.16 3.57
N ILE A 33 -4.71 -3.35 4.83
CA ILE A 33 -6.08 -3.71 5.21
C ILE A 33 -6.89 -2.45 5.50
N ALA A 34 -8.05 -2.31 4.85
CA ALA A 34 -8.97 -1.19 5.05
C ALA A 34 -9.39 -1.04 6.53
N CYS A 35 -9.68 0.21 6.93
CA CYS A 35 -9.90 0.57 8.34
C CYS A 35 -11.31 1.13 8.62
N GLY A 36 -12.26 0.96 7.70
CA GLY A 36 -13.68 1.29 7.89
C GLY A 36 -14.12 2.66 7.41
N PHE A 37 -13.23 3.48 6.87
CA PHE A 37 -13.58 4.84 6.42
C PHE A 37 -13.87 4.91 4.92
N HIS A 38 -12.99 4.38 4.07
CA HIS A 38 -13.28 4.23 2.65
C HIS A 38 -13.92 2.89 2.30
N ALA A 39 -13.61 1.85 3.08
CA ALA A 39 -14.04 0.47 2.89
C ALA A 39 -13.77 -0.36 4.17
N GLY A 40 -14.23 -1.62 4.19
CA GLY A 40 -13.97 -2.58 5.27
C GLY A 40 -14.95 -2.50 6.43
N ASP A 41 -15.85 -3.48 6.57
CA ASP A 41 -16.59 -3.65 7.82
C ASP A 41 -15.77 -4.44 8.86
N PRO A 42 -16.01 -4.26 10.18
CA PRO A 42 -15.16 -4.88 11.21
C PRO A 42 -15.05 -6.40 11.11
N ALA A 43 -16.11 -7.09 10.71
CA ALA A 43 -16.10 -8.55 10.57
C ALA A 43 -15.31 -8.98 9.33
N GLY A 44 -15.41 -8.25 8.23
CA GLY A 44 -14.59 -8.39 7.03
C GLY A 44 -13.10 -8.19 7.32
N ILE A 45 -12.76 -7.07 7.95
CA ILE A 45 -11.39 -6.72 8.34
C ILE A 45 -10.78 -7.83 9.21
N LEU A 46 -11.50 -8.33 10.22
CA LEU A 46 -11.01 -9.41 11.07
C LEU A 46 -10.75 -10.73 10.30
N ARG A 47 -11.56 -11.04 9.27
CA ARG A 47 -11.30 -12.20 8.40
C ARG A 47 -10.03 -12.01 7.59
N THR A 48 -9.84 -10.85 6.96
CA THR A 48 -8.63 -10.54 6.18
C THR A 48 -7.38 -10.55 7.07
N VAL A 49 -7.44 -10.00 8.29
CA VAL A 49 -6.37 -10.04 9.29
C VAL A 49 -5.97 -11.47 9.63
N ARG A 50 -6.94 -12.36 9.88
CA ARG A 50 -6.66 -13.79 10.15
C ARG A 50 -6.03 -14.47 8.95
N GLY A 51 -6.56 -14.24 7.75
CA GLY A 51 -6.02 -14.78 6.51
C GLY A 51 -4.57 -14.36 6.26
N ALA A 52 -4.23 -13.09 6.55
CA ALA A 52 -2.88 -12.56 6.44
C ALA A 52 -1.92 -13.19 7.46
N ARG A 53 -2.34 -13.25 8.74
CA ARG A 53 -1.58 -13.93 9.81
C ARG A 53 -1.26 -15.37 9.44
N ASP A 54 -2.25 -16.14 9.03
CA ASP A 54 -2.10 -17.58 8.77
C ASP A 54 -1.12 -17.86 7.61
N ARG A 55 -0.88 -16.86 6.75
CA ARG A 55 0.06 -16.91 5.63
C ARG A 55 1.39 -16.19 5.91
N GLY A 56 1.57 -15.61 7.09
CA GLY A 56 2.76 -14.82 7.43
C GLY A 56 2.90 -13.52 6.65
N VAL A 57 1.81 -12.98 6.12
CA VAL A 57 1.76 -11.71 5.39
C VAL A 57 1.79 -10.56 6.40
N ALA A 58 2.64 -9.55 6.15
CA ALA A 58 2.69 -8.36 7.00
C ALA A 58 1.39 -7.56 6.91
N ILE A 59 0.92 -7.03 8.04
CA ILE A 59 -0.37 -6.32 8.12
C ILE A 59 -0.11 -4.82 8.26
N GLY A 60 -0.65 -4.04 7.32
CA GLY A 60 -0.58 -2.58 7.35
C GLY A 60 -1.96 -1.93 7.44
N ALA A 61 -2.05 -0.80 8.14
CA ALA A 61 -3.27 0.00 8.17
C ALA A 61 -3.42 0.78 6.87
N HIS A 62 -4.52 0.53 6.15
CA HIS A 62 -4.87 1.26 4.94
C HIS A 62 -5.81 2.42 5.24
N VAL A 63 -5.24 3.50 5.77
CA VAL A 63 -5.98 4.66 6.31
C VAL A 63 -6.42 5.60 5.19
N SER A 64 -7.63 6.16 5.29
CA SER A 64 -8.21 7.01 4.25
C SER A 64 -8.84 8.27 4.83
N TYR A 65 -9.26 9.18 3.94
CA TYR A 65 -10.33 10.12 4.30
C TYR A 65 -11.61 9.38 4.67
N ARG A 66 -12.45 9.99 5.52
CA ARG A 66 -13.79 9.48 5.84
C ARG A 66 -14.77 9.69 4.68
N ASP A 67 -14.62 8.89 3.63
CA ASP A 67 -15.41 8.96 2.41
C ASP A 67 -15.78 7.58 1.86
N LEU A 68 -16.71 6.89 2.53
CA LEU A 68 -17.20 5.59 2.07
C LEU A 68 -17.86 5.67 0.68
N ALA A 69 -18.65 6.72 0.43
CA ALA A 69 -19.41 6.87 -0.81
C ALA A 69 -18.51 7.10 -2.03
N GLY A 70 -17.39 7.83 -1.86
CA GLY A 70 -16.37 8.02 -2.89
C GLY A 70 -15.22 7.03 -2.81
N PHE A 71 -15.33 5.99 -1.97
CA PHE A 71 -14.29 5.00 -1.72
C PHE A 71 -12.93 5.64 -1.36
N GLY A 72 -12.94 6.76 -0.64
CA GLY A 72 -11.72 7.49 -0.29
C GLY A 72 -10.95 8.06 -1.48
N ARG A 73 -11.53 8.10 -2.68
CA ARG A 73 -10.87 8.56 -3.93
C ARG A 73 -11.16 10.02 -4.28
N ARG A 74 -11.90 10.75 -3.45
CA ARG A 74 -12.14 12.20 -3.63
C ARG A 74 -11.16 13.00 -2.77
N ALA A 75 -10.55 14.03 -3.35
CA ALA A 75 -9.73 14.97 -2.60
C ALA A 75 -10.61 15.73 -1.59
N MET A 76 -10.11 15.89 -0.37
CA MET A 76 -10.81 16.55 0.73
C MET A 76 -9.83 17.48 1.43
N ASP A 77 -10.29 18.70 1.73
CA ASP A 77 -9.58 19.61 2.61
C ASP A 77 -10.12 19.41 4.02
N VAL A 78 -9.43 18.56 4.78
CA VAL A 78 -9.77 18.18 6.16
C VAL A 78 -8.95 19.02 7.12
N ASP A 79 -9.56 19.52 8.20
CA ASP A 79 -8.83 20.21 9.25
C ASP A 79 -7.75 19.30 9.87
N SER A 80 -6.62 19.88 10.28
CA SER A 80 -5.51 19.12 10.82
C SER A 80 -5.87 18.32 12.08
N ALA A 81 -6.69 18.88 12.98
CA ALA A 81 -7.11 18.16 14.18
C ALA A 81 -7.97 16.94 13.83
N ASP A 82 -8.88 17.09 12.87
CA ASP A 82 -9.74 16.02 12.38
C ASP A 82 -8.91 14.94 11.67
N LEU A 83 -8.04 15.31 10.73
CA LEU A 83 -7.22 14.35 9.99
C LEU A 83 -6.32 13.53 10.93
N VAL A 84 -5.69 14.16 11.92
CA VAL A 84 -4.88 13.46 12.92
C VAL A 84 -5.72 12.44 13.69
N ALA A 85 -6.87 12.88 14.23
CA ALA A 85 -7.75 12.00 15.00
C ALA A 85 -8.32 10.85 14.16
N GLU A 86 -8.68 11.12 12.91
CA GLU A 86 -9.21 10.14 11.97
C GLU A 86 -8.19 9.07 11.59
N VAL A 87 -6.92 9.43 11.40
CA VAL A 87 -5.84 8.47 11.14
C VAL A 87 -5.54 7.64 12.39
N ILE A 88 -5.46 8.26 13.58
CA ILE A 88 -5.28 7.54 14.86
C ILE A 88 -6.41 6.53 15.08
N TYR A 89 -7.67 6.94 14.84
CA TYR A 89 -8.83 6.06 14.99
C TYR A 89 -8.72 4.82 14.11
N GLN A 90 -8.37 4.99 12.84
CA GLN A 90 -8.24 3.89 11.88
C GLN A 90 -7.11 2.93 12.24
N ILE A 91 -5.94 3.45 12.64
CA ILE A 91 -4.81 2.64 13.11
C ILE A 91 -5.22 1.84 14.35
N GLY A 92 -5.83 2.50 15.35
CA GLY A 92 -6.26 1.85 16.58
C GLY A 92 -7.31 0.76 16.35
N ALA A 93 -8.25 0.99 15.44
CA ALA A 93 -9.25 -0.02 15.07
C ALA A 93 -8.60 -1.29 14.49
N LEU A 94 -7.67 -1.15 13.55
CA LEU A 94 -6.97 -2.30 12.98
C LEU A 94 -6.04 -2.96 13.99
N GLN A 95 -5.32 -2.20 14.81
CA GLN A 95 -4.46 -2.73 15.87
C GLN A 95 -5.25 -3.59 16.87
N GLY A 96 -6.46 -3.17 17.24
CA GLY A 96 -7.35 -3.94 18.10
C GLY A 96 -7.72 -5.29 17.48
N LEU A 97 -8.09 -5.31 16.20
CA LEU A 97 -8.44 -6.53 15.48
C LEU A 97 -7.22 -7.44 15.23
N ALA A 98 -6.08 -6.87 14.87
CA ALA A 98 -4.81 -7.60 14.71
C ALA A 98 -4.41 -8.30 16.00
N ARG A 99 -4.46 -7.58 17.14
CA ARG A 99 -4.19 -8.16 18.46
C ARG A 99 -5.15 -9.29 18.81
N ALA A 100 -6.44 -9.10 18.57
CA ALA A 100 -7.46 -10.13 18.81
C ALA A 100 -7.26 -11.39 17.94
N ALA A 101 -6.62 -11.24 16.77
CA ALA A 101 -6.24 -12.36 15.90
C ALA A 101 -4.88 -12.98 16.25
N GLY A 102 -4.14 -12.45 17.23
CA GLY A 102 -2.78 -12.91 17.55
C GLY A 102 -1.76 -12.50 16.49
N SER A 103 -1.89 -11.27 15.97
CA SER A 103 -0.97 -10.63 15.03
C SER A 103 -0.73 -9.17 15.45
N ALA A 104 0.00 -8.40 14.65
CA ALA A 104 0.29 -6.99 14.87
C ALA A 104 0.25 -6.20 13.54
N VAL A 105 -0.15 -4.94 13.62
CA VAL A 105 0.03 -3.97 12.53
C VAL A 105 1.47 -3.49 12.56
N THR A 106 2.17 -3.51 11.43
CA THR A 106 3.60 -3.15 11.35
C THR A 106 3.89 -1.92 10.50
N TYR A 107 2.92 -1.50 9.68
CA TYR A 107 3.08 -0.34 8.82
C TYR A 107 1.74 0.35 8.54
N VAL A 108 1.80 1.51 7.92
CA VAL A 108 0.66 2.32 7.49
C VAL A 108 0.88 2.71 6.03
N LYS A 109 -0.13 2.51 5.19
CA LYS A 109 -0.17 2.98 3.80
C LYS A 109 -1.45 3.81 3.61
N PRO A 110 -1.38 5.11 3.41
CA PRO A 110 -2.58 5.89 3.11
C PRO A 110 -3.28 5.41 1.84
N HIS A 111 -4.60 5.57 1.77
CA HIS A 111 -5.45 5.12 0.67
C HIS A 111 -5.79 6.27 -0.27
N GLY A 112 -5.97 5.93 -1.55
CA GLY A 112 -6.73 6.73 -2.51
C GLY A 112 -6.30 8.20 -2.61
N ALA A 113 -7.23 9.11 -2.37
CA ALA A 113 -6.96 10.54 -2.46
C ALA A 113 -6.03 11.04 -1.36
N LEU A 114 -6.07 10.47 -0.15
CA LEU A 114 -5.15 10.87 0.93
C LEU A 114 -3.71 10.57 0.52
N TYR A 115 -3.45 9.37 -0.02
CA TYR A 115 -2.14 8.99 -0.56
C TYR A 115 -1.62 9.97 -1.61
N ASN A 116 -2.47 10.35 -2.56
CA ASN A 116 -2.09 11.27 -3.62
C ASN A 116 -1.87 12.70 -3.08
N THR A 117 -2.69 13.16 -2.14
CA THR A 117 -2.58 14.49 -1.52
C THR A 117 -1.25 14.63 -0.77
N ILE A 118 -0.94 13.71 0.15
CA ILE A 118 0.28 13.81 0.98
C ILE A 118 1.57 13.67 0.17
N ALA A 119 1.50 13.17 -1.06
CA ALA A 119 2.67 13.12 -1.94
C ALA A 119 3.24 14.53 -2.24
N HIS A 120 2.43 15.58 -2.10
CA HIS A 120 2.81 16.96 -2.36
C HIS A 120 2.32 17.99 -1.33
N ASP A 121 1.24 17.72 -0.60
CA ASP A 121 0.73 18.60 0.47
C ASP A 121 1.49 18.35 1.78
N GLU A 122 2.37 19.28 2.16
CA GLU A 122 3.16 19.15 3.39
C GLU A 122 2.32 19.20 4.67
N ARG A 123 1.21 19.93 4.69
CA ARG A 123 0.36 20.06 5.89
C ARG A 123 -0.23 18.70 6.23
N GLN A 124 -0.96 18.13 5.28
CA GLN A 124 -1.59 16.82 5.47
C GLN A 124 -0.57 15.70 5.63
N ALA A 125 0.59 15.79 4.95
CA ALA A 125 1.68 14.85 5.18
C ALA A 125 2.15 14.87 6.64
N ARG A 126 2.37 16.06 7.23
CA ARG A 126 2.76 16.21 8.64
C ARG A 126 1.68 15.72 9.60
N ASP A 127 0.41 15.94 9.28
CA ASP A 127 -0.72 15.45 10.08
C ASP A 127 -0.77 13.91 10.10
N VAL A 128 -0.61 13.25 8.94
CA VAL A 128 -0.52 11.78 8.87
C VAL A 128 0.70 11.26 9.64
N ILE A 129 1.88 11.87 9.46
CA ILE A 129 3.10 11.47 10.18
C ILE A 129 2.91 11.63 11.70
N ARG A 130 2.31 12.73 12.14
CA ARG A 130 1.98 12.98 13.55
C ARG A 130 1.06 11.90 14.09
N ALA A 131 -0.02 11.59 13.38
CA ALA A 131 -0.97 10.55 13.78
C ALA A 131 -0.31 9.17 13.93
N ILE A 132 0.58 8.80 13.01
CA ILE A 132 1.33 7.53 13.10
C ILE A 132 2.23 7.53 14.34
N ARG A 133 3.01 8.60 14.57
CA ARG A 133 3.90 8.71 15.73
C ARG A 133 3.16 8.71 17.07
N GLU A 134 1.98 9.33 17.13
CA GLU A 134 1.13 9.33 18.32
C GLU A 134 0.45 7.97 18.55
N SER A 135 0.20 7.20 17.48
CA SER A 135 -0.39 5.86 17.57
C SER A 135 0.64 4.81 18.00
N ASP A 136 1.75 4.73 17.26
CA ASP A 136 2.87 3.82 17.52
C ASP A 136 4.08 4.24 16.65
N PRO A 137 5.15 4.80 17.26
CA PRO A 137 6.31 5.29 16.51
C PRO A 137 7.17 4.18 15.88
N SER A 138 6.88 2.90 16.15
CA SER A 138 7.54 1.76 15.51
C SER A 138 6.93 1.40 14.15
N LEU A 139 5.75 1.94 13.82
CA LEU A 139 5.10 1.71 12.54
C LEU A 139 5.91 2.34 11.39
N VAL A 140 5.96 1.63 10.27
CA VAL A 140 6.57 2.10 9.03
C VAL A 140 5.56 2.87 8.20
N LEU A 141 5.93 4.01 7.60
CA LEU A 141 5.09 4.69 6.61
C LEU A 141 5.46 4.28 5.19
N MET A 142 4.52 3.67 4.49
CA MET A 142 4.62 3.40 3.06
C MET A 142 4.00 4.56 2.26
N GLY A 143 4.72 5.04 1.25
CA GLY A 143 4.29 6.15 0.40
C GLY A 143 4.99 6.15 -0.95
N LEU A 144 4.53 7.03 -1.85
CA LEU A 144 5.01 7.04 -3.24
C LEU A 144 6.51 7.33 -3.29
N ALA A 145 7.26 6.53 -4.05
CA ALA A 145 8.68 6.73 -4.26
C ALA A 145 8.99 8.18 -4.70
N GLY A 146 9.94 8.82 -4.00
CA GLY A 146 10.35 10.21 -4.27
C GLY A 146 9.37 11.29 -3.81
N SER A 147 8.30 10.93 -3.10
CA SER A 147 7.29 11.90 -2.66
C SER A 147 7.67 12.68 -1.40
N THR A 148 6.99 13.82 -1.22
CA THR A 148 7.24 14.75 -0.11
C THR A 148 7.00 14.11 1.25
N VAL A 149 5.95 13.29 1.41
CA VAL A 149 5.64 12.63 2.69
C VAL A 149 6.79 11.75 3.18
N LEU A 150 7.49 11.04 2.29
CA LEU A 150 8.59 10.16 2.72
C LEU A 150 9.76 10.96 3.28
N ARG A 151 10.13 12.07 2.61
CA ARG A 151 11.15 12.98 3.12
C ARG A 151 10.76 13.55 4.49
N LEU A 152 9.52 14.01 4.64
CA LEU A 152 9.03 14.57 5.89
C LEU A 152 8.95 13.55 7.03
N ALA A 153 8.65 12.28 6.70
CA ALA A 153 8.59 11.19 7.67
C ALA A 153 9.99 10.82 8.17
N ASP A 154 10.98 10.76 7.28
CA ASP A 154 12.39 10.54 7.63
C ASP A 154 12.93 11.67 8.52
N GLU A 155 12.65 12.95 8.16
CA GLU A 155 12.97 14.11 9.00
C GLU A 155 12.32 14.05 10.40
N ALA A 156 11.16 13.40 10.51
CA ALA A 156 10.45 13.19 11.78
C ALA A 156 10.89 11.91 12.53
N GLY A 157 11.88 11.17 12.01
CA GLY A 157 12.41 9.95 12.60
C GLY A 157 11.53 8.71 12.42
N LEU A 158 10.61 8.72 11.45
CA LEU A 158 9.75 7.59 11.13
C LEU A 158 10.36 6.78 9.98
N ARG A 159 10.45 5.44 10.14
CA ARG A 159 10.93 4.59 9.05
C ARG A 159 9.95 4.65 7.88
N THR A 160 10.48 4.79 6.68
CA THR A 160 9.69 4.83 5.44
C THR A 160 9.91 3.60 4.57
N VAL A 161 8.93 3.33 3.70
CA VAL A 161 9.04 2.37 2.59
C VAL A 161 8.61 3.09 1.31
N ALA A 162 9.53 3.18 0.34
CA ALA A 162 9.22 3.73 -0.97
C ALA A 162 8.41 2.72 -1.82
N GLU A 163 7.24 3.14 -2.29
CA GLU A 163 6.33 2.30 -3.08
C GLU A 163 6.30 2.70 -4.55
N ALA A 164 6.24 1.69 -5.42
CA ALA A 164 5.86 1.81 -6.82
C ALA A 164 4.57 1.01 -7.09
N PHE A 165 3.80 1.42 -8.09
CA PHE A 165 2.61 0.73 -8.59
C PHE A 165 2.92 -0.05 -9.86
N ALA A 166 2.48 -1.30 -9.92
CA ALA A 166 2.74 -2.19 -11.04
C ALA A 166 1.99 -1.76 -12.31
N ASP A 167 0.71 -1.45 -12.17
CA ASP A 167 -0.25 -1.25 -13.26
C ASP A 167 -0.65 0.22 -13.45
N ARG A 168 0.10 1.17 -12.86
CA ARG A 168 -0.19 2.60 -13.03
C ARG A 168 0.83 3.25 -13.95
N ALA A 169 0.34 4.15 -14.79
CA ALA A 169 1.20 5.01 -15.59
C ALA A 169 1.82 6.11 -14.71
N TYR A 170 3.06 6.46 -15.03
CA TYR A 170 3.81 7.53 -14.37
C TYR A 170 3.92 8.75 -15.29
N THR A 171 3.98 9.92 -14.68
CA THR A 171 4.40 11.15 -15.36
C THR A 171 5.93 11.21 -15.45
N PRO A 172 6.50 12.07 -16.29
CA PRO A 172 7.96 12.29 -16.33
C PRO A 172 8.55 12.77 -15.01
N ALA A 173 7.71 13.34 -14.12
CA ALA A 173 8.09 13.75 -12.77
C ALA A 173 8.06 12.60 -11.75
N GLY A 174 7.75 11.36 -12.17
CA GLY A 174 7.65 10.20 -11.28
C GLY A 174 6.35 10.13 -10.46
N ALA A 175 5.40 11.03 -10.70
CA ALA A 175 4.07 10.97 -10.08
C ALA A 175 3.15 10.01 -10.82
N LEU A 176 2.07 9.57 -10.17
CA LEU A 176 1.05 8.75 -10.83
C LEU A 176 0.15 9.59 -11.74
N VAL A 177 -0.12 9.10 -12.94
CA VAL A 177 -1.11 9.71 -13.83
C VAL A 177 -2.50 9.56 -13.22
N SER A 178 -3.28 10.65 -13.20
CA SER A 178 -4.66 10.65 -12.67
C SER A 178 -5.50 9.55 -13.31
N ARG A 179 -6.30 8.84 -12.51
CA ARG A 179 -7.21 7.78 -12.99
C ARG A 179 -8.28 8.27 -13.99
N ARG A 180 -8.46 9.60 -14.11
CA ARG A 180 -9.38 10.21 -15.08
C ARG A 180 -8.77 10.32 -16.48
N GLU A 181 -7.47 10.19 -16.60
CA GLU A 181 -6.77 10.30 -17.88
C GLU A 181 -6.76 8.94 -18.60
N PRO A 182 -6.93 8.93 -19.94
CA PRO A 182 -6.71 7.73 -20.75
C PRO A 182 -5.30 7.16 -20.57
N GLY A 183 -5.18 5.83 -20.48
CA GLY A 183 -3.89 5.16 -20.30
C GLY A 183 -3.28 5.25 -18.90
N SER A 184 -4.03 5.76 -17.91
CA SER A 184 -3.56 5.87 -16.52
C SER A 184 -3.42 4.53 -15.79
N VAL A 185 -4.02 3.47 -16.33
CA VAL A 185 -3.96 2.09 -15.85
C VAL A 185 -3.53 1.18 -16.99
N LEU A 186 -2.58 0.29 -16.72
CA LEU A 186 -2.08 -0.72 -17.63
C LEU A 186 -2.84 -2.04 -17.40
N HIS A 187 -3.24 -2.70 -18.47
CA HIS A 187 -4.04 -3.93 -18.40
C HIS A 187 -3.28 -5.19 -18.84
N ASP A 188 -2.15 -5.04 -19.54
CA ASP A 188 -1.33 -6.16 -20.00
C ASP A 188 -0.41 -6.63 -18.87
N ALA A 189 -0.66 -7.85 -18.38
CA ALA A 189 0.07 -8.43 -17.27
C ALA A 189 1.54 -8.76 -17.60
N GLU A 190 1.85 -9.10 -18.85
CA GLU A 190 3.23 -9.37 -19.28
C GLU A 190 4.00 -8.05 -19.45
N GLU A 191 3.36 -6.99 -19.94
CA GLU A 191 3.96 -5.65 -19.96
C GLU A 191 4.29 -5.18 -18.54
N VAL A 192 3.31 -5.25 -17.64
CA VAL A 192 3.47 -4.83 -16.24
C VAL A 192 4.56 -5.65 -15.54
N ALA A 193 4.59 -6.97 -15.72
CA ALA A 193 5.61 -7.82 -15.15
C ALA A 193 7.03 -7.44 -15.61
N ARG A 194 7.23 -7.20 -16.92
CA ARG A 194 8.52 -6.72 -17.44
C ARG A 194 8.91 -5.35 -16.88
N ARG A 195 7.96 -4.42 -16.76
CA ARG A 195 8.19 -3.10 -16.16
C ARG A 195 8.65 -3.22 -14.71
N MET A 196 8.06 -4.14 -13.95
CA MET A 196 8.43 -4.35 -12.53
C MET A 196 9.78 -5.03 -12.36
N VAL A 197 10.13 -6.00 -13.22
CA VAL A 197 11.50 -6.55 -13.25
C VAL A 197 12.50 -5.41 -13.51
N ARG A 198 12.25 -4.59 -14.52
CA ARG A 198 13.11 -3.44 -14.87
C ARG A 198 13.24 -2.44 -13.73
N LEU A 199 12.14 -2.09 -13.06
CA LEU A 199 12.17 -1.22 -11.88
C LEU A 199 13.15 -1.78 -10.83
N VAL A 200 13.03 -3.06 -10.52
CA VAL A 200 13.83 -3.67 -9.45
C VAL A 200 15.29 -3.85 -9.86
N THR A 201 15.57 -4.29 -11.09
CA THR A 201 16.93 -4.62 -11.53
C THR A 201 17.71 -3.42 -12.07
N GLU A 202 17.03 -2.43 -12.65
CA GLU A 202 17.65 -1.27 -13.30
C GLU A 202 17.33 0.07 -12.60
N GLY A 203 16.37 0.10 -11.68
CA GLY A 203 15.99 1.33 -10.97
C GLY A 203 15.29 2.36 -11.85
N THR A 204 14.49 1.90 -12.84
CA THR A 204 13.80 2.81 -13.76
C THR A 204 12.38 2.35 -14.12
N VAL A 205 11.52 3.31 -14.45
CA VAL A 205 10.19 3.09 -15.06
C VAL A 205 10.05 3.92 -16.33
N THR A 206 9.17 3.49 -17.24
CA THR A 206 8.81 4.28 -18.43
C THR A 206 7.54 5.11 -18.12
N ALA A 207 7.64 6.43 -18.26
CA ALA A 207 6.50 7.33 -18.13
C ALA A 207 5.53 7.22 -19.33
N ILE A 208 4.35 7.83 -19.20
CA ILE A 208 3.29 7.78 -20.22
C ILE A 208 3.69 8.42 -21.56
N ASP A 209 4.67 9.35 -21.55
CA ASP A 209 5.23 9.98 -22.75
C ASP A 209 6.41 9.20 -23.37
N GLY A 210 6.75 8.05 -22.79
CA GLY A 210 7.88 7.21 -23.21
C GLY A 210 9.23 7.58 -22.59
N SER A 211 9.31 8.64 -21.78
CA SER A 211 10.55 9.00 -21.08
C SER A 211 10.92 7.96 -20.01
N VAL A 212 12.22 7.82 -19.75
CA VAL A 212 12.74 6.92 -18.71
C VAL A 212 12.95 7.71 -17.42
N VAL A 213 12.25 7.31 -16.36
CA VAL A 213 12.28 7.95 -15.04
C VAL A 213 13.06 7.07 -14.06
N PRO A 214 14.15 7.58 -13.45
CA PRO A 214 14.81 6.90 -12.35
C PRO A 214 13.85 6.75 -11.16
N MET A 215 13.74 5.53 -10.63
CA MET A 215 12.85 5.23 -9.51
C MET A 215 13.43 4.08 -8.68
N SER A 216 13.54 4.31 -7.38
CA SER A 216 13.88 3.27 -6.41
C SER A 216 12.66 3.00 -5.54
N ALA A 217 12.27 1.75 -5.45
CA ALA A 217 11.16 1.29 -4.63
C ALA A 217 11.59 0.08 -3.80
N GLU A 218 11.04 -0.01 -2.61
CA GLU A 218 11.18 -1.13 -1.68
C GLU A 218 9.95 -2.05 -1.72
N SER A 219 8.81 -1.53 -2.19
CA SER A 219 7.56 -2.25 -2.34
C SER A 219 6.87 -1.98 -3.68
N ILE A 220 6.25 -3.00 -4.26
CA ILE A 220 5.43 -2.93 -5.47
C ILE A 220 3.97 -3.19 -5.09
N CYS A 221 3.09 -2.24 -5.38
CA CYS A 221 1.65 -2.38 -5.25
C CYS A 221 1.08 -3.13 -6.45
N VAL A 222 0.34 -4.20 -6.19
CA VAL A 222 -0.57 -4.86 -7.12
C VAL A 222 -2.00 -4.68 -6.60
N HIS A 223 -2.88 -4.11 -7.41
CA HIS A 223 -4.27 -3.90 -6.99
C HIS A 223 -5.00 -5.24 -6.82
N GLY A 224 -5.86 -5.36 -5.80
CA GLY A 224 -6.70 -6.53 -5.56
C GLY A 224 -8.14 -6.40 -6.06
N ASP A 225 -8.56 -5.19 -6.44
CA ASP A 225 -9.95 -4.82 -6.72
C ASP A 225 -10.33 -4.91 -8.22
N SER A 226 -9.35 -5.01 -9.10
CA SER A 226 -9.54 -4.91 -10.55
C SER A 226 -9.77 -6.29 -11.21
N PRO A 227 -10.59 -6.39 -12.27
CA PRO A 227 -10.66 -7.59 -13.09
C PRO A 227 -9.26 -7.98 -13.58
N GLY A 228 -8.83 -9.22 -13.32
CA GLY A 228 -7.48 -9.69 -13.65
C GLY A 228 -6.39 -9.36 -12.62
N ALA A 229 -6.72 -8.75 -11.47
CA ALA A 229 -5.79 -8.45 -10.37
C ALA A 229 -4.93 -9.65 -9.95
N VAL A 230 -5.56 -10.81 -9.74
CA VAL A 230 -4.87 -12.06 -9.36
C VAL A 230 -3.91 -12.52 -10.44
N GLU A 231 -4.32 -12.45 -11.72
CA GLU A 231 -3.44 -12.80 -12.84
C GLU A 231 -2.25 -11.85 -12.92
N MET A 232 -2.49 -10.55 -12.84
CA MET A 232 -1.46 -9.52 -12.79
C MET A 232 -0.43 -9.78 -11.69
N ALA A 233 -0.88 -9.98 -10.45
CA ALA A 233 -0.02 -10.27 -9.31
C ALA A 233 0.76 -11.58 -9.49
N THR A 234 0.13 -12.62 -10.05
CA THR A 234 0.77 -13.90 -10.36
C THR A 234 1.91 -13.71 -11.38
N ARG A 235 1.68 -12.96 -12.46
CA ARG A 235 2.67 -12.68 -13.50
C ARG A 235 3.83 -11.86 -12.97
N VAL A 236 3.56 -10.79 -12.21
CA VAL A 236 4.58 -9.97 -11.57
C VAL A 236 5.45 -10.81 -10.64
N ARG A 237 4.85 -11.62 -9.75
CA ARG A 237 5.58 -12.50 -8.84
C ARG A 237 6.46 -13.52 -9.60
N ALA A 238 5.91 -14.15 -10.63
CA ALA A 238 6.65 -15.13 -11.44
C ALA A 238 7.84 -14.50 -12.17
N ALA A 239 7.66 -13.31 -12.76
CA ALA A 239 8.72 -12.61 -13.47
C ALA A 239 9.84 -12.14 -12.52
N LEU A 240 9.49 -11.60 -11.34
CA LEU A 240 10.47 -11.22 -10.32
C LEU A 240 11.28 -12.43 -9.86
N ALA A 241 10.61 -13.56 -9.58
CA ALA A 241 11.29 -14.80 -9.21
C ALA A 241 12.21 -15.31 -10.33
N GLY A 242 11.74 -15.29 -11.58
CA GLY A 242 12.53 -15.67 -12.76
C GLY A 242 13.77 -14.79 -12.98
N ALA A 243 13.73 -13.53 -12.53
CA ALA A 243 14.86 -12.60 -12.53
C ALA A 243 15.78 -12.74 -11.29
N GLY A 244 15.53 -13.70 -10.39
CA GLY A 244 16.31 -13.91 -9.18
C GLY A 244 16.05 -12.90 -8.05
N VAL A 245 14.91 -12.20 -8.10
CA VAL A 245 14.46 -11.29 -7.04
C VAL A 245 13.66 -12.07 -6.00
N GLY A 246 14.12 -12.06 -4.75
CA GLY A 246 13.38 -12.65 -3.64
C GLY A 246 12.26 -11.73 -3.14
N LEU A 247 11.13 -12.30 -2.71
CA LEU A 247 10.06 -11.52 -2.09
C LEU A 247 10.20 -11.51 -0.57
N ARG A 248 10.09 -10.33 0.05
CA ARG A 248 10.10 -10.17 1.52
C ARG A 248 9.17 -9.03 1.95
N PRO A 249 8.46 -9.17 3.09
CA PRO A 249 7.62 -8.11 3.62
C PRO A 249 8.43 -6.83 3.90
N CYS A 250 7.84 -5.67 3.63
CA CYS A 250 8.48 -4.37 3.87
C CYS A 250 8.64 -4.06 5.37
N ALA A 251 7.70 -4.53 6.19
CA ALA A 251 7.68 -4.41 7.64
C ALA A 251 7.27 -5.77 8.26
N PRO A 252 8.21 -6.72 8.43
CA PRO A 252 7.90 -8.06 8.91
C PRO A 252 7.24 -8.06 10.30
N PRO A 253 6.32 -9.01 10.59
CA PRO A 253 5.73 -9.14 11.91
C PRO A 253 6.81 -9.48 12.96
N PRO A 254 6.65 -9.02 14.23
CA PRO A 254 7.68 -9.13 15.27
C PRO A 254 8.26 -10.54 15.49
N ASP A 255 7.46 -11.59 15.27
CA ASP A 255 7.84 -12.98 15.51
C ASP A 255 8.53 -13.66 14.31
N SER A 256 8.48 -13.07 13.12
CA SER A 256 9.09 -13.64 11.91
C SER A 256 10.63 -13.55 11.88
N ALA A 257 11.23 -12.70 12.72
CA ALA A 257 12.68 -12.56 12.82
C ALA A 257 13.38 -13.76 13.50
N ARG A 258 12.63 -14.67 14.13
CA ARG A 258 13.19 -15.82 14.87
C ARG A 258 13.20 -17.15 14.12
N ALA A 259 12.57 -17.24 12.95
CA ALA A 259 12.43 -18.50 12.21
C ALA A 259 13.52 -18.75 11.15
N GLY A 260 14.52 -17.87 11.03
CA GLY A 260 15.59 -17.94 10.03
C GLY A 260 17.00 -18.19 10.59
N GLY A 261 17.11 -18.76 11.79
CA GLY A 261 18.37 -19.17 12.41
C GLY A 261 18.69 -20.64 12.17
#